data_AF-A0A4Q9MVA6-F1
#
_entry.id   AF-A0A4Q9MVA6-F1
#
_cell.length_a   1.000
_cell.length_b   1.000
_cell.length_c   1.000
_cell.angle_alpha   90.00
_cell.angle_beta   90.00
_cell.angle_gamma   90.00
#
_symmetry.space_group_name_H-M   'P 1'
#
loop_
_entity.id
_entity.type
_entity.pdbx_description
1 polymer ?
#
loop_
_entity_poly.entity_id
_entity_poly.type
_entity_poly.pdbx_seq_one_letter_code
_entity_poly.pdbx_strand_id
1 'polypeptide(L)'
;MTYLFTPHILTGFTTYPTSDVPTLALVRLDDKQLGVHRVSSNTSHNLVVPPVPVPGGDSTTQSWEAFFPAGSINPGNKTSPPGGFGFYLQGPPPFAEVMKQLPDSAEIVFTYSVLFEDGFQFAKGGKLPGIYGGAGEFAYGCTGGRQTDRCKCFNLRLMWREDGIGELYAYLPHVEQNRRRLLLVPPTSIQHPDYGFSVGRGAFRFVSGRWTRVTQRVKMNDVSQENGEIEIYIDGQSILLATGLVLRTEAGPDGRVQGLHMQTFFGGHSPDWASPKDQRIWFANISGAVVGPIGHDEV
;
A
#
# COMPACT_ATOMS: atom_id res chain seq x y z
N MET A 1 -10.16 9.25 34.37
CA MET A 1 -10.78 8.04 33.80
C MET A 1 -10.67 8.13 32.30
N THR A 2 -9.62 7.56 31.72
CA THR A 2 -9.38 7.52 30.27
C THR A 2 -9.67 6.10 29.81
N TYR A 3 -10.94 5.82 29.50
CA TYR A 3 -11.30 4.63 28.73
C TYR A 3 -11.01 4.94 27.26
N LEU A 4 -9.75 4.81 26.86
CA LEU A 4 -9.35 4.91 25.46
C LEU A 4 -9.49 3.52 24.83
N PHE A 5 -10.60 3.36 24.10
CA PHE A 5 -10.87 2.20 23.25
C PHE A 5 -9.75 2.07 22.22
N THR A 6 -8.91 1.05 22.40
CA THR A 6 -7.86 0.72 21.44
C THR A 6 -8.48 -0.26 20.44
N PRO A 7 -8.32 -0.08 19.12
CA PRO A 7 -8.76 -1.09 18.17
C PRO A 7 -8.19 -2.46 18.54
N HIS A 8 -9.06 -3.45 18.72
CA HIS A 8 -8.65 -4.81 19.09
C HIS A 8 -8.10 -5.52 17.85
N ILE A 9 -6.77 -5.72 17.81
CA ILE A 9 -6.12 -6.56 16.81
C ILE A 9 -6.56 -8.01 17.05
N LEU A 10 -7.35 -8.56 16.13
CA LEU A 10 -7.86 -9.93 16.21
C LEU A 10 -6.76 -10.94 15.86
N THR A 11 -5.98 -10.64 14.83
CA THR A 11 -4.82 -11.43 14.40
C THR A 11 -3.94 -10.58 13.50
N GLY A 12 -2.67 -10.93 13.38
CA GLY A 12 -1.79 -10.30 12.43
C GLY A 12 -0.42 -10.94 12.37
N PHE A 13 0.46 -10.30 11.62
CA PHE A 13 1.87 -10.62 11.55
C PHE A 13 2.69 -9.35 11.50
N THR A 14 3.97 -9.47 11.88
CA THR A 14 4.93 -8.39 11.73
C THR A 14 6.32 -8.95 11.45
N THR A 15 7.06 -8.26 10.58
CA THR A 15 8.51 -8.42 10.46
C THR A 15 9.28 -7.39 11.28
N TYR A 16 8.61 -6.62 12.15
CA TYR A 16 9.29 -5.73 13.08
C TYR A 16 10.17 -6.59 14.01
N PRO A 17 11.39 -6.17 14.35
CA PRO A 17 12.35 -7.06 15.04
C PRO A 17 11.87 -7.60 16.40
N THR A 18 10.93 -6.91 17.03
CA THR A 18 10.29 -7.31 18.28
C THR A 18 8.77 -7.14 18.20
N SER A 19 8.01 -7.89 18.99
CA SER A 19 6.57 -7.68 19.13
C SER A 19 6.13 -8.12 20.51
N ASP A 20 5.60 -7.18 21.29
CA ASP A 20 4.97 -7.47 22.58
C ASP A 20 3.46 -7.68 22.44
N VAL A 21 2.92 -7.65 21.21
CA VAL A 21 1.49 -7.85 20.94
C VAL A 21 1.22 -9.35 20.75
N PRO A 22 0.51 -10.03 21.66
CA PRO A 22 0.36 -11.48 21.61
C PRO A 22 -0.40 -12.00 20.37
N THR A 23 -1.24 -11.15 19.77
CA THR A 23 -2.02 -11.50 18.58
C THR A 23 -1.26 -11.32 17.26
N LEU A 24 -0.02 -10.81 17.30
CA LEU A 24 0.85 -10.68 16.12
C LEU A 24 1.87 -11.81 16.07
N ALA A 25 1.85 -12.55 14.97
CA ALA A 25 2.91 -13.50 14.66
C ALA A 25 4.18 -12.75 14.22
N LEU A 26 5.28 -12.97 14.94
CA LEU A 26 6.61 -12.50 14.51
C LEU A 26 7.12 -13.40 13.38
N VAL A 27 7.36 -12.83 12.21
CA VAL A 27 7.82 -13.53 11.01
C VAL A 27 9.04 -12.83 10.41
N ARG A 28 9.86 -13.57 9.65
CA ARG A 28 11.02 -12.94 8.99
C ARG A 28 10.56 -12.17 7.75
N LEU A 29 11.33 -11.15 7.40
CA LEU A 29 11.21 -10.49 6.10
C LEU A 29 11.75 -11.42 5.01
N ASP A 30 10.91 -12.33 4.54
CA ASP A 30 11.25 -13.27 3.47
C ASP A 30 10.03 -13.64 2.61
N ASP A 31 10.30 -14.00 1.36
CA ASP A 31 9.27 -14.28 0.36
C ASP A 31 8.32 -15.40 0.77
N LYS A 32 8.85 -16.47 1.37
CA LYS A 32 8.07 -17.67 1.70
C LYS A 32 7.14 -17.38 2.88
N GLN A 33 7.64 -16.76 3.95
CA GLN A 33 6.83 -16.42 5.12
C GLN A 33 5.82 -15.33 4.83
N LEU A 34 6.08 -14.42 3.90
CA LEU A 34 5.15 -13.34 3.55
C LEU A 34 4.19 -13.69 2.41
N GLY A 35 4.24 -14.91 1.88
CA GLY A 35 3.37 -15.33 0.78
C GLY A 35 3.58 -14.48 -0.46
N VAL A 36 4.84 -14.15 -0.76
CA VAL A 36 5.23 -13.39 -1.96
C VAL A 36 4.95 -14.23 -3.20
N HIS A 37 4.28 -13.63 -4.18
CA HIS A 37 3.92 -14.27 -5.43
C HIS A 37 3.83 -13.25 -6.57
N ARG A 38 3.76 -13.75 -7.82
CA ARG A 38 3.74 -12.93 -9.06
C ARG A 38 4.88 -11.91 -9.11
N VAL A 39 6.09 -12.37 -8.77
CA VAL A 39 7.31 -11.55 -8.81
C VAL A 39 7.65 -11.16 -10.24
N SER A 40 7.95 -9.89 -10.46
CA SER A 40 8.36 -9.33 -11.75
C SER A 40 9.76 -9.84 -12.11
N SER A 41 9.91 -10.47 -13.27
CA SER A 41 11.14 -11.18 -13.66
C SER A 41 12.36 -10.29 -13.94
N ASN A 42 12.15 -9.01 -14.27
CA ASN A 42 13.20 -8.13 -14.78
C ASN A 42 13.82 -7.23 -13.71
N THR A 43 13.43 -7.44 -12.45
CA THR A 43 13.84 -6.66 -11.28
C THR A 43 14.04 -7.60 -10.11
N SER A 44 14.79 -7.17 -9.10
CA SER A 44 15.03 -7.93 -7.88
C SER A 44 14.66 -7.13 -6.64
N HIS A 45 14.29 -7.82 -5.57
CA HIS A 45 14.02 -7.26 -4.25
C HIS A 45 14.95 -7.89 -3.21
N ASN A 46 16.25 -7.69 -3.37
CA ASN A 46 17.27 -8.33 -2.54
C ASN A 46 17.17 -7.85 -1.08
N LEU A 47 17.46 -8.76 -0.15
CA LEU A 47 17.63 -8.41 1.27
C LEU A 47 19.04 -7.86 1.51
N VAL A 48 19.11 -6.61 1.96
CA VAL A 48 20.38 -5.92 2.26
C VAL A 48 20.28 -5.19 3.58
N VAL A 49 21.42 -4.93 4.22
CA VAL A 49 21.48 -3.99 5.35
C VAL A 49 21.40 -2.56 4.77
N PRO A 50 20.37 -1.76 5.11
CA PRO A 50 20.21 -0.42 4.58
C PRO A 50 21.25 0.57 5.17
N PRO A 51 21.51 1.71 4.51
CA PRO A 51 22.50 2.69 4.98
C PRO A 51 22.09 3.40 6.28
N VAL A 52 20.80 3.40 6.61
CA VAL A 52 20.25 3.90 7.88
C VAL A 52 19.65 2.71 8.62
N PRO A 53 20.05 2.43 9.88
CA PRO A 53 19.53 1.31 10.65
C PRO A 53 18.00 1.23 10.64
N VAL A 54 17.46 0.01 10.46
CA VAL A 54 16.01 -0.22 10.45
C VAL A 54 15.43 0.12 11.83
N PRO A 55 14.32 0.87 11.92
CA PRO A 55 13.71 1.21 13.21
C PRO A 55 13.36 -0.05 14.00
N GLY A 56 13.83 -0.12 15.25
CA GLY A 56 13.66 -1.27 16.15
C GLY A 56 14.63 -2.43 15.92
N GLY A 57 15.48 -2.35 14.90
CA GLY A 57 16.47 -3.38 14.56
C GLY A 57 17.86 -3.09 15.09
N ASP A 58 18.76 -4.03 14.82
CA ASP A 58 20.20 -3.91 15.05
C ASP A 58 20.96 -3.62 13.75
N SER A 59 22.29 -3.56 13.82
CA SER A 59 23.18 -3.30 12.68
C SER A 59 23.16 -4.38 11.59
N THR A 60 22.48 -5.51 11.82
CA THR A 60 22.38 -6.63 10.87
C THR A 60 20.99 -6.76 10.26
N THR A 61 20.03 -5.95 10.72
CA THR A 61 18.63 -6.02 10.29
C THR A 61 18.52 -5.62 8.81
N GLN A 62 17.98 -6.53 8.00
CA GLN A 62 17.88 -6.37 6.55
C GLN A 62 16.55 -5.75 6.12
N SER A 63 16.55 -5.23 4.90
CA SER A 63 15.41 -4.62 4.21
C SER A 63 15.39 -5.06 2.75
N TRP A 64 14.21 -5.02 2.11
CA TRP A 64 14.13 -5.20 0.66
C TRP A 64 14.60 -3.93 -0.04
N GLU A 65 15.61 -4.05 -0.90
CA GLU A 65 16.12 -2.97 -1.72
C GLU A 65 15.41 -2.91 -3.09
N ALA A 66 14.96 -1.72 -3.46
CA ALA A 66 14.58 -1.34 -4.80
C ALA A 66 15.68 -0.49 -5.41
N PHE A 67 16.30 -0.96 -6.49
CA PHE A 67 17.31 -0.21 -7.25
C PHE A 67 16.71 0.43 -8.50
N PHE A 68 16.93 1.72 -8.70
CA PHE A 68 16.47 2.48 -9.86
C PHE A 68 17.67 2.96 -10.66
N PRO A 69 18.04 2.29 -11.77
CA PRO A 69 19.06 2.79 -12.68
C PRO A 69 18.66 4.15 -13.26
N ALA A 70 19.64 4.99 -13.58
CA ALA A 70 19.41 6.22 -14.35
C ALA A 70 18.65 5.91 -15.64
N GLY A 71 17.62 6.70 -15.94
CA GLY A 71 16.72 6.48 -17.08
C GLY A 71 15.64 5.43 -16.86
N SER A 72 15.61 4.71 -15.73
CA SER A 72 14.53 3.76 -15.46
C SER A 72 13.19 4.47 -15.24
N ILE A 73 12.11 3.89 -15.78
CA ILE A 73 10.76 4.46 -15.75
C ILE A 73 9.73 3.32 -15.58
N ASN A 74 8.49 3.49 -16.05
CA ASN A 74 7.42 2.53 -15.87
C ASN A 74 7.83 1.16 -16.46
N PRO A 75 7.46 0.05 -15.80
CA PRO A 75 7.91 -1.29 -16.17
C PRO A 75 7.40 -1.78 -17.55
N GLY A 76 6.45 -1.04 -18.15
CA GLY A 76 5.98 -1.31 -19.51
C GLY A 76 6.90 -0.78 -20.61
N ASN A 77 7.84 0.12 -20.28
CA ASN A 77 8.78 0.68 -21.24
C ASN A 77 9.81 -0.37 -21.68
N LYS A 78 10.00 -0.52 -23.00
CA LYS A 78 10.87 -1.56 -23.59
C LYS A 78 12.28 -1.07 -23.91
N THR A 79 12.53 0.22 -23.84
CA THR A 79 13.82 0.84 -24.20
C THR A 79 14.58 1.35 -22.97
N SER A 80 13.88 1.57 -21.86
CA SER A 80 14.48 2.02 -20.59
C SER A 80 14.97 0.82 -19.76
N PRO A 81 16.04 0.99 -18.96
CA PRO A 81 16.46 -0.06 -18.03
C PRO A 81 15.36 -0.34 -16.99
N PRO A 82 15.18 -1.60 -16.56
CA PRO A 82 14.23 -1.92 -15.51
C PRO A 82 14.69 -1.32 -14.18
N GLY A 83 13.75 -0.75 -13.41
CA GLY A 83 14.04 -0.16 -12.10
C GLY A 83 12.92 -0.42 -11.09
N GLY A 84 13.31 -0.48 -9.82
CA GLY A 84 12.46 -0.81 -8.70
C GLY A 84 12.23 -2.32 -8.57
N PHE A 85 11.03 -2.70 -8.14
CA PHE A 85 10.57 -4.09 -8.12
C PHE A 85 9.04 -4.17 -8.20
N GLY A 86 8.49 -5.37 -8.40
CA GLY A 86 7.05 -5.62 -8.35
C GLY A 86 6.70 -7.05 -7.96
N PHE A 87 5.89 -7.21 -6.92
CA PHE A 87 5.30 -8.48 -6.50
C PHE A 87 4.04 -8.23 -5.65
N TYR A 88 3.32 -9.30 -5.32
CA TYR A 88 2.19 -9.27 -4.40
C TYR A 88 2.54 -10.11 -3.16
N LEU A 89 2.03 -9.71 -1.99
CA LEU A 89 2.17 -10.50 -0.77
C LEU A 89 0.83 -10.55 -0.05
N GLN A 90 0.53 -11.67 0.60
CA GLN A 90 -0.70 -11.88 1.39
C GLN A 90 -0.41 -12.00 2.88
N GLY A 91 0.87 -12.06 3.27
CA GLY A 91 1.30 -12.42 4.62
C GLY A 91 1.43 -13.93 4.81
N PRO A 92 1.74 -14.37 6.04
CA PRO A 92 1.85 -15.79 6.38
C PRO A 92 0.56 -16.55 6.07
N PRO A 93 0.64 -17.85 5.68
CA PRO A 93 -0.55 -18.62 5.32
C PRO A 93 -1.69 -18.57 6.35
N PRO A 94 -1.45 -18.66 7.68
CA PRO A 94 -2.52 -18.54 8.67
C PRO A 94 -3.25 -17.19 8.61
N PHE A 95 -2.51 -16.09 8.42
CA PHE A 95 -3.09 -14.75 8.29
C PHE A 95 -3.89 -14.63 6.98
N ALA A 96 -3.33 -15.13 5.87
CA ALA A 96 -3.99 -15.11 4.57
C ALA A 96 -5.31 -15.91 4.57
N GLU A 97 -5.40 -17.01 5.33
CA GLU A 97 -6.66 -17.74 5.48
C GLU A 97 -7.71 -16.98 6.29
N VAL A 98 -7.31 -16.31 7.38
CA VAL A 98 -8.25 -15.46 8.13
C VAL A 98 -8.81 -14.34 7.25
N MET A 99 -7.97 -13.72 6.41
CA MET A 99 -8.43 -12.67 5.48
C MET A 99 -9.53 -13.15 4.52
N LYS A 100 -9.67 -14.45 4.24
CA LYS A 100 -10.72 -14.99 3.37
C LYS A 100 -12.08 -15.11 4.05
N GLN A 101 -12.12 -15.08 5.38
CA GLN A 101 -13.31 -15.38 6.18
C GLN A 101 -13.74 -14.18 7.04
N LEU A 102 -13.28 -12.99 6.70
CA LEU A 102 -13.57 -11.78 7.47
C LEU A 102 -15.05 -11.41 7.38
N PRO A 103 -15.66 -10.97 8.51
CA PRO A 103 -16.95 -10.31 8.45
C PRO A 103 -16.82 -8.97 7.73
N ASP A 104 -17.93 -8.48 7.18
CA ASP A 104 -17.92 -7.25 6.37
C ASP A 104 -17.47 -6.01 7.15
N SER A 105 -17.64 -6.00 8.48
CA SER A 105 -17.21 -4.93 9.38
C SER A 105 -15.72 -4.96 9.76
N ALA A 106 -14.99 -6.03 9.40
CA ALA A 106 -13.58 -6.13 9.73
C ALA A 106 -12.73 -5.17 8.89
N GLU A 107 -11.69 -4.68 9.53
CA GLU A 107 -10.77 -3.71 8.94
C GLU A 107 -9.42 -4.37 8.78
N ILE A 108 -8.77 -4.10 7.65
CA ILE A 108 -7.43 -4.58 7.39
C ILE A 108 -6.45 -3.44 7.43
N VAL A 109 -5.40 -3.63 8.22
CA VAL A 109 -4.30 -2.70 8.35
C VAL A 109 -3.06 -3.35 7.78
N PHE A 110 -2.39 -2.66 6.86
CA PHE A 110 -1.03 -3.00 6.46
C PHE A 110 -0.09 -1.83 6.75
N THR A 111 1.10 -2.16 7.22
CA THR A 111 2.15 -1.18 7.54
C THR A 111 3.47 -1.60 6.92
N TYR A 112 4.27 -0.63 6.49
CA TYR A 112 5.67 -0.80 6.14
C TYR A 112 6.47 0.45 6.50
N SER A 113 7.78 0.29 6.70
CA SER A 113 8.73 1.39 6.77
C SER A 113 9.41 1.54 5.41
N VAL A 114 9.55 2.78 4.93
CA VAL A 114 10.23 3.10 3.67
C VAL A 114 11.36 4.11 3.93
N LEU A 115 12.51 3.88 3.32
CA LEU A 115 13.66 4.78 3.33
C LEU A 115 13.99 5.14 1.88
N PHE A 116 13.91 6.42 1.55
CA PHE A 116 14.50 6.95 0.33
C PHE A 116 15.98 7.26 0.60
N GLU A 117 16.86 6.95 -0.35
CA GLU A 117 18.29 7.30 -0.27
C GLU A 117 18.50 8.77 0.10
N ASP A 118 19.56 9.07 0.86
CA ASP A 118 19.89 10.46 1.14
C ASP A 118 20.14 11.22 -0.17
N GLY A 119 19.58 12.42 -0.29
CA GLY A 119 19.57 13.18 -1.55
C GLY A 119 18.86 12.47 -2.73
N PHE A 120 17.86 11.61 -2.47
CA PHE A 120 16.99 11.04 -3.52
C PHE A 120 16.36 12.13 -4.39
N GLN A 121 16.36 11.94 -5.71
CA GLN A 121 15.77 12.87 -6.66
C GLN A 121 14.44 12.30 -7.16
N PHE A 122 13.34 12.90 -6.67
CA PHE A 122 11.98 12.38 -6.86
C PHE A 122 11.44 12.46 -8.29
N ALA A 123 12.06 13.25 -9.17
CA ALA A 123 11.55 13.59 -10.50
C ALA A 123 10.05 13.96 -10.43
N LYS A 124 9.26 13.65 -11.47
CA LYS A 124 7.81 13.90 -11.47
C LYS A 124 7.00 12.97 -10.57
N GLY A 125 7.58 11.86 -10.14
CA GLY A 125 6.95 10.91 -9.24
C GLY A 125 7.18 9.45 -9.58
N GLY A 126 6.63 8.59 -8.73
CA GLY A 126 6.69 7.15 -8.87
C GLY A 126 5.76 6.43 -7.91
N LYS A 127 5.69 5.11 -8.04
CA LYS A 127 4.77 4.26 -7.27
C LYS A 127 5.41 3.77 -5.99
N LEU A 128 4.56 3.64 -4.96
CA LEU A 128 4.87 2.97 -3.71
C LEU A 128 3.88 1.83 -3.47
N PRO A 129 4.26 0.85 -2.63
CA PRO A 129 3.37 -0.23 -2.24
C PRO A 129 2.06 0.25 -1.63
N GLY A 130 1.02 -0.57 -1.79
CA GLY A 130 -0.22 -0.39 -1.05
C GLY A 130 -1.19 -1.53 -1.22
N ILE A 131 -2.28 -1.45 -0.45
CA ILE A 131 -3.28 -2.51 -0.35
C ILE A 131 -3.94 -2.77 -1.71
N TYR A 132 -4.17 -4.03 -2.03
CA TYR A 132 -4.96 -4.43 -3.18
C TYR A 132 -6.05 -5.42 -2.78
N GLY A 133 -7.06 -5.53 -3.62
CA GLY A 133 -8.15 -6.46 -3.38
C GLY A 133 -9.10 -6.60 -4.55
N GLY A 134 -10.09 -7.44 -4.35
CA GLY A 134 -11.06 -7.82 -5.37
C GLY A 134 -11.50 -9.27 -5.25
N ALA A 135 -12.39 -9.65 -6.15
CA ALA A 135 -12.95 -10.99 -6.28
C ALA A 135 -11.94 -11.93 -6.95
N GLY A 136 -11.49 -12.96 -6.26
CA GLY A 136 -10.54 -13.95 -6.77
C GLY A 136 -9.39 -13.36 -7.61
N GLU A 137 -9.21 -13.88 -8.82
CA GLU A 137 -8.17 -13.47 -9.77
C GLU A 137 -8.34 -12.03 -10.31
N PHE A 138 -9.53 -11.44 -10.22
CA PHE A 138 -9.75 -10.06 -10.64
C PHE A 138 -8.97 -9.06 -9.77
N ALA A 139 -8.61 -9.43 -8.54
CA ALA A 139 -7.85 -8.57 -7.62
C ALA A 139 -6.53 -8.05 -8.21
N TYR A 140 -5.89 -8.81 -9.11
CA TYR A 140 -4.63 -8.41 -9.77
C TYR A 140 -4.85 -7.47 -10.97
N GLY A 141 -6.11 -7.24 -11.37
CA GLY A 141 -6.47 -6.51 -12.59
C GLY A 141 -6.45 -4.99 -12.46
N CYS A 142 -6.51 -4.46 -11.24
CA CYS A 142 -6.71 -3.03 -11.02
C CYS A 142 -5.43 -2.18 -11.10
N THR A 143 -4.73 -2.22 -12.24
CA THR A 143 -3.47 -1.48 -12.44
C THR A 143 -3.39 -0.89 -13.86
N GLY A 144 -2.48 0.08 -14.07
CA GLY A 144 -2.27 0.70 -15.39
C GLY A 144 -3.51 1.38 -15.96
N GLY A 145 -3.61 1.44 -17.29
CA GLY A 145 -4.75 2.02 -18.02
C GLY A 145 -5.89 1.05 -18.33
N ARG A 146 -5.87 -0.18 -17.76
CA ARG A 146 -6.90 -1.19 -18.02
C ARG A 146 -8.27 -0.67 -17.59
N GLN A 147 -9.32 -0.84 -18.39
CA GLN A 147 -10.68 -0.41 -18.03
C GLN A 147 -11.65 -1.58 -17.76
N THR A 148 -11.26 -2.81 -18.11
CA THR A 148 -12.11 -4.00 -17.96
C THR A 148 -12.12 -4.51 -16.53
N ASP A 149 -13.30 -4.98 -16.08
CA ASP A 149 -13.55 -5.57 -14.75
C ASP A 149 -13.19 -4.68 -13.55
N ARG A 150 -13.14 -3.35 -13.72
CA ARG A 150 -12.87 -2.40 -12.64
C ARG A 150 -13.87 -2.47 -11.49
N CYS A 151 -15.07 -2.99 -11.73
CA CYS A 151 -16.07 -3.23 -10.69
C CYS A 151 -15.75 -4.41 -9.75
N LYS A 152 -14.76 -5.26 -10.08
CA LYS A 152 -14.41 -6.48 -9.34
C LYS A 152 -13.10 -6.38 -8.56
N CYS A 153 -12.43 -5.24 -8.59
CA CYS A 153 -11.14 -5.06 -7.92
C CYS A 153 -10.92 -3.62 -7.45
N PHE A 154 -9.91 -3.47 -6.61
CA PHE A 154 -9.36 -2.18 -6.21
C PHE A 154 -7.85 -2.29 -5.98
N ASN A 155 -7.15 -1.16 -6.09
CA ASN A 155 -5.73 -1.06 -5.79
C ASN A 155 -5.43 0.33 -5.22
N LEU A 156 -4.80 0.37 -4.05
CA LEU A 156 -4.63 1.56 -3.21
C LEU A 156 -3.15 1.87 -3.00
N ARG A 157 -2.33 1.65 -4.02
CA ARG A 157 -0.92 2.06 -3.99
C ARG A 157 -0.77 3.54 -3.74
N LEU A 158 0.35 3.92 -3.16
CA LEU A 158 0.72 5.32 -2.99
C LEU A 158 1.53 5.79 -4.20
N MET A 159 1.68 7.10 -4.31
CA MET A 159 2.71 7.71 -5.15
C MET A 159 3.50 8.74 -4.36
N TRP A 160 4.77 8.90 -4.74
CA TRP A 160 5.46 10.17 -4.56
C TRP A 160 5.32 11.02 -5.82
N ARG A 161 5.47 12.32 -5.65
CA ARG A 161 5.54 13.37 -6.67
C ARG A 161 6.82 14.17 -6.48
N GLU A 162 6.97 15.24 -7.25
CA GLU A 162 8.04 16.22 -7.08
C GLU A 162 8.21 16.61 -5.60
N ASP A 163 9.47 16.80 -5.22
CA ASP A 163 9.91 17.12 -3.86
C ASP A 163 9.40 16.19 -2.75
N GLY A 164 9.10 14.94 -3.10
CA GLY A 164 8.66 13.91 -2.15
C GLY A 164 7.20 14.03 -1.74
N ILE A 165 6.40 14.89 -2.40
CA ILE A 165 4.97 15.04 -2.10
C ILE A 165 4.25 13.69 -2.25
N GLY A 166 3.51 13.28 -1.24
CA GLY A 166 2.79 12.02 -1.23
C GLY A 166 1.33 12.16 -1.69
N GLU A 167 0.79 11.07 -2.24
CA GLU A 167 -0.64 10.90 -2.50
C GLU A 167 -1.07 9.43 -2.36
N LEU A 168 -2.34 9.20 -2.05
CA LEU A 168 -2.99 7.93 -2.34
C LEU A 168 -3.32 7.90 -3.84
N TYR A 169 -2.94 6.84 -4.54
CA TYR A 169 -3.27 6.63 -5.95
C TYR A 169 -4.29 5.50 -6.10
N ALA A 170 -5.56 5.86 -5.98
CA ALA A 170 -6.65 4.90 -5.84
C ALA A 170 -7.23 4.46 -7.18
N TYR A 171 -7.25 3.15 -7.42
CA TYR A 171 -8.15 2.51 -8.36
C TYR A 171 -9.29 1.89 -7.59
N LEU A 172 -10.49 2.45 -7.72
CA LEU A 172 -11.72 1.92 -7.14
C LEU A 172 -12.72 1.59 -8.26
N PRO A 173 -13.79 0.81 -7.97
CA PRO A 173 -14.93 0.69 -8.86
C PRO A 173 -15.45 2.06 -9.34
N HIS A 174 -15.78 2.14 -10.63
CA HIS A 174 -16.25 3.37 -11.29
C HIS A 174 -17.73 3.63 -10.96
N VAL A 175 -18.00 3.98 -9.70
CA VAL A 175 -19.32 4.43 -9.24
C VAL A 175 -19.26 5.92 -8.89
N GLU A 176 -20.36 6.63 -9.15
CA GLU A 176 -20.44 8.08 -8.97
C GLU A 176 -20.14 8.51 -7.51
N GLN A 177 -20.57 7.70 -6.54
CA GLN A 177 -20.26 7.93 -5.13
C GLN A 177 -18.75 8.00 -4.86
N ASN A 178 -17.97 7.05 -5.38
CA ASN A 178 -16.51 7.04 -5.18
C ASN A 178 -15.88 8.31 -5.75
N ARG A 179 -16.32 8.73 -6.95
CA ARG A 179 -15.86 9.99 -7.55
C ARG A 179 -16.13 11.18 -6.63
N ARG A 180 -17.36 11.31 -6.13
CA ARG A 180 -17.75 12.41 -5.23
C ARG A 180 -16.95 12.40 -3.94
N ARG A 181 -16.81 11.24 -3.28
CA ARG A 181 -16.12 11.13 -1.99
C ARG A 181 -14.62 11.37 -2.10
N LEU A 182 -13.96 10.80 -3.10
CA LEU A 182 -12.52 10.97 -3.28
C LEU A 182 -12.14 12.41 -3.63
N LEU A 183 -12.96 13.11 -4.43
CA LEU A 183 -12.69 14.51 -4.78
C LEU A 183 -12.83 15.49 -3.60
N LEU A 184 -13.53 15.11 -2.52
CA LEU A 184 -13.65 15.93 -1.32
C LEU A 184 -12.43 15.82 -0.40
N VAL A 185 -11.54 14.85 -0.64
CA VAL A 185 -10.38 14.63 0.24
C VAL A 185 -9.34 15.74 0.00
N PRO A 186 -8.99 16.53 1.04
CA PRO A 186 -7.99 17.58 0.93
C PRO A 186 -6.57 17.00 0.92
N PRO A 187 -5.55 17.80 0.56
CA PRO A 187 -5.64 19.18 0.06
C PRO A 187 -5.88 19.25 -1.45
N THR A 188 -5.59 18.19 -2.20
CA THR A 188 -5.81 18.15 -3.65
C THR A 188 -6.14 16.74 -4.10
N SER A 189 -7.32 16.57 -4.71
CA SER A 189 -7.75 15.30 -5.29
C SER A 189 -8.16 15.50 -6.75
N ILE A 190 -7.66 14.62 -7.62
CA ILE A 190 -7.74 14.73 -9.07
C ILE A 190 -8.18 13.40 -9.66
N GLN A 191 -9.28 13.42 -10.39
CA GLN A 191 -9.71 12.31 -11.23
C GLN A 191 -8.89 12.30 -12.53
N HIS A 192 -8.40 11.13 -12.90
CA HIS A 192 -7.83 10.89 -14.22
C HIS A 192 -8.81 10.03 -15.03
N PRO A 193 -9.00 10.28 -16.34
CA PRO A 193 -9.98 9.56 -17.14
C PRO A 193 -9.63 8.07 -17.30
N ASP A 194 -8.35 7.76 -17.53
CA ASP A 194 -7.89 6.41 -17.85
C ASP A 194 -7.07 5.76 -16.73
N TYR A 195 -6.82 6.48 -15.63
CA TYR A 195 -5.92 6.03 -14.57
C TYR A 195 -6.53 6.21 -13.16
N GLY A 196 -5.77 5.82 -12.14
CA GLY A 196 -6.19 5.96 -10.75
C GLY A 196 -6.36 7.42 -10.34
N PHE A 197 -7.21 7.66 -9.35
CA PHE A 197 -7.41 8.96 -8.74
C PHE A 197 -6.17 9.33 -7.92
N SER A 198 -5.67 10.55 -8.09
CA SER A 198 -4.77 11.16 -7.10
C SER A 198 -5.65 11.68 -5.97
N VAL A 199 -5.45 11.18 -4.75
CA VAL A 199 -6.29 11.52 -3.59
C VAL A 199 -5.41 12.08 -2.50
N GLY A 200 -5.76 13.27 -2.00
CA GLY A 200 -5.04 13.98 -0.95
C GLY A 200 -3.57 14.25 -1.27
N ARG A 201 -3.25 14.53 -2.54
CA ARG A 201 -1.89 14.90 -2.96
C ARG A 201 -1.42 16.12 -2.18
N GLY A 202 -0.29 15.99 -1.48
CA GLY A 202 0.26 17.06 -0.65
C GLY A 202 -0.14 16.98 0.82
N ALA A 203 -0.95 16.01 1.23
CA ALA A 203 -1.28 15.79 2.64
C ALA A 203 -0.07 15.36 3.48
N PHE A 204 0.97 14.81 2.83
CA PHE A 204 2.22 14.40 3.46
C PHE A 204 3.38 14.51 2.46
N ARG A 205 4.61 14.44 2.98
CA ARG A 205 5.84 14.51 2.20
C ARG A 205 6.85 13.50 2.73
N PHE A 206 7.44 12.73 1.82
CA PHE A 206 8.60 11.90 2.09
C PHE A 206 9.86 12.75 2.13
N VAL A 207 10.73 12.45 3.10
CA VAL A 207 12.04 13.08 3.23
C VAL A 207 13.09 12.00 2.99
N SER A 208 14.05 12.29 2.10
CA SER A 208 15.20 11.42 1.86
C SER A 208 16.06 11.25 3.11
N GLY A 209 16.79 10.15 3.19
CA GLY A 209 17.73 9.89 4.28
C GLY A 209 17.09 9.53 5.62
N ARG A 210 15.75 9.45 5.72
CA ARG A 210 15.06 8.98 6.93
C ARG A 210 14.00 7.93 6.63
N TRP A 211 13.81 7.02 7.59
CA TRP A 211 12.67 6.10 7.58
C TRP A 211 11.36 6.86 7.78
N THR A 212 10.36 6.51 6.97
CA THR A 212 8.98 6.94 7.12
C THR A 212 8.11 5.70 7.28
N ARG A 213 7.27 5.66 8.32
CA ARG A 213 6.31 4.56 8.51
C ARG A 213 5.01 4.90 7.80
N VAL A 214 4.61 4.04 6.87
CA VAL A 214 3.36 4.15 6.11
C VAL A 214 2.41 3.07 6.60
N THR A 215 1.21 3.46 7.00
CA THR A 215 0.14 2.54 7.37
C THR A 215 -1.10 2.84 6.55
N GLN A 216 -1.74 1.80 6.01
CA GLN A 216 -3.03 1.88 5.35
C GLN A 216 -4.03 1.03 6.12
N ARG A 217 -5.19 1.62 6.44
CA ARG A 217 -6.35 0.93 6.97
C ARG A 217 -7.43 0.93 5.89
N VAL A 218 -8.02 -0.24 5.64
CA VAL A 218 -9.15 -0.40 4.72
C VAL A 218 -10.28 -1.11 5.44
N LYS A 219 -11.45 -0.49 5.43
CA LYS A 219 -12.72 -1.11 5.78
C LYS A 219 -13.48 -1.39 4.49
N MET A 220 -13.79 -2.66 4.24
CA MET A 220 -14.62 -3.03 3.10
C MET A 220 -16.05 -2.49 3.32
N ASN A 221 -16.73 -2.12 2.23
CA ASN A 221 -18.16 -1.83 2.32
C ASN A 221 -18.97 -3.12 2.26
N ASP A 222 -20.15 -3.11 2.89
CA ASP A 222 -21.17 -4.14 2.64
C ASP A 222 -21.62 -4.06 1.17
N VAL A 223 -21.98 -5.19 0.58
CA VAL A 223 -22.49 -5.20 -0.80
C VAL A 223 -23.73 -4.29 -0.89
N SER A 224 -23.75 -3.44 -1.91
CA SER A 224 -24.80 -2.43 -2.16
C SER A 224 -24.88 -1.30 -1.13
N GLN A 225 -23.93 -1.20 -0.18
CA GLN A 225 -23.78 -0.09 0.75
C GLN A 225 -22.57 0.78 0.43
N GLU A 226 -22.64 2.04 0.86
CA GLU A 226 -21.59 3.06 0.70
C GLU A 226 -20.92 3.34 2.04
N ASN A 227 -20.44 2.31 2.74
CA ASN A 227 -19.88 2.43 4.10
C ASN A 227 -18.41 1.98 4.20
N GLY A 228 -17.72 1.87 3.07
CA GLY A 228 -16.29 1.57 3.02
C GLY A 228 -15.43 2.77 3.38
N GLU A 229 -14.23 2.49 3.88
CA GLU A 229 -13.30 3.51 4.36
C GLU A 229 -11.86 3.18 3.95
N ILE A 230 -11.09 4.22 3.63
CA ILE A 230 -9.66 4.15 3.40
C ILE A 230 -9.01 5.23 4.25
N GLU A 231 -8.05 4.84 5.07
CA GLU A 231 -7.28 5.76 5.90
C GLU A 231 -5.79 5.53 5.74
N ILE A 232 -5.03 6.62 5.65
CA ILE A 232 -3.58 6.60 5.51
C ILE A 232 -2.96 7.31 6.69
N TYR A 233 -2.01 6.64 7.33
CA TYR A 233 -1.20 7.20 8.40
C TYR A 233 0.25 7.28 7.97
N ILE A 234 0.89 8.40 8.32
CA ILE A 234 2.32 8.63 8.12
C ILE A 234 2.93 8.91 9.48
N ASP A 235 3.96 8.14 9.84
CA ASP A 235 4.64 8.21 11.14
C ASP A 235 3.66 8.11 12.33
N GLY A 236 2.53 7.40 12.14
CA GLY A 236 1.49 7.19 13.15
C GLY A 236 0.40 8.28 13.22
N GLN A 237 0.48 9.33 12.41
CA GLN A 237 -0.56 10.36 12.33
C GLN A 237 -1.50 10.06 11.15
N SER A 238 -2.82 10.08 11.39
CA SER A 238 -3.80 9.99 10.31
C SER A 238 -3.76 11.27 9.47
N ILE A 239 -3.37 11.14 8.19
CA ILE A 239 -3.20 12.28 7.28
C ILE A 239 -4.29 12.35 6.21
N LEU A 240 -5.05 11.27 6.02
CA LEU A 240 -6.06 11.13 4.99
C LEU A 240 -7.07 10.10 5.44
N LEU A 241 -8.34 10.48 5.50
CA LEU A 241 -9.47 9.59 5.71
C LEU A 241 -10.51 9.85 4.62
N ALA A 242 -10.82 8.81 3.84
CA ALA A 242 -11.90 8.80 2.87
C ALA A 242 -12.97 7.81 3.32
N THR A 243 -14.19 8.29 3.54
CA THR A 243 -15.32 7.48 3.99
C THR A 243 -16.45 7.50 2.96
N GLY A 244 -17.40 6.58 3.12
CA GLY A 244 -18.57 6.55 2.25
C GLY A 244 -18.31 5.88 0.90
N LEU A 245 -17.30 5.00 0.84
CA LEU A 245 -16.78 4.42 -0.40
C LEU A 245 -17.40 3.06 -0.72
N VAL A 246 -17.29 2.67 -1.99
CA VAL A 246 -17.68 1.37 -2.53
C VAL A 246 -16.43 0.69 -3.12
N LEU A 247 -15.82 -0.21 -2.35
CA LEU A 247 -14.68 -1.04 -2.77
C LEU A 247 -15.13 -2.39 -3.35
N ARG A 248 -16.34 -2.83 -3.01
CA ARG A 248 -16.97 -4.09 -3.39
C ARG A 248 -18.35 -3.81 -4.00
N THR A 249 -18.61 -4.41 -5.15
CA THR A 249 -19.87 -4.22 -5.90
C THR A 249 -20.60 -5.55 -6.06
N GLU A 250 -21.86 -5.50 -6.50
CA GLU A 250 -22.64 -6.70 -6.83
C GLU A 250 -22.01 -7.56 -7.95
N ALA A 251 -21.15 -6.96 -8.79
CA ALA A 251 -20.44 -7.69 -9.84
C ALA A 251 -19.25 -8.52 -9.31
N GLY A 252 -18.85 -8.31 -8.05
CA GLY A 252 -17.79 -9.04 -7.35
C GLY A 252 -18.08 -9.08 -5.85
N PRO A 253 -19.17 -9.73 -5.40
CA PRO A 253 -19.67 -9.66 -4.03
C PRO A 253 -18.77 -10.39 -3.02
N ASP A 254 -17.87 -11.25 -3.48
CA ASP A 254 -16.83 -11.92 -2.71
C ASP A 254 -15.51 -11.12 -2.64
N GLY A 255 -15.50 -9.91 -3.19
CA GLY A 255 -14.36 -9.02 -3.19
C GLY A 255 -13.89 -8.69 -1.76
N ARG A 256 -12.59 -8.65 -1.56
CA ARG A 256 -11.98 -8.38 -0.25
C ARG A 256 -10.57 -7.84 -0.42
N VAL A 257 -9.97 -7.35 0.66
CA VAL A 257 -8.52 -7.12 0.71
C VAL A 257 -7.81 -8.47 0.51
N GLN A 258 -6.84 -8.50 -0.40
CA GLN A 258 -6.06 -9.70 -0.73
C GLN A 258 -4.62 -9.61 -0.20
N GLY A 259 -4.15 -8.41 0.12
CA GLY A 259 -2.82 -8.17 0.68
C GLY A 259 -2.21 -6.84 0.23
N LEU A 260 -0.88 -6.81 0.09
CA LEU A 260 -0.13 -5.67 -0.45
C LEU A 260 0.35 -5.94 -1.87
N HIS A 261 0.15 -4.96 -2.76
CA HIS A 261 0.83 -4.88 -4.04
C HIS A 261 2.13 -4.10 -3.85
N MET A 262 3.21 -4.84 -3.64
CA MET A 262 4.57 -4.31 -3.45
C MET A 262 5.18 -3.99 -4.81
N GLN A 263 4.85 -2.81 -5.34
CA GLN A 263 5.38 -2.35 -6.61
C GLN A 263 5.85 -0.90 -6.52
N THR A 264 7.12 -0.70 -6.85
CA THR A 264 7.74 0.61 -6.90
C THR A 264 8.52 0.80 -8.19
N PHE A 265 8.37 1.97 -8.80
CA PHE A 265 9.01 2.39 -10.06
C PHE A 265 8.83 3.90 -10.21
N PHE A 266 9.78 4.56 -10.88
CA PHE A 266 9.59 5.91 -11.42
C PHE A 266 8.58 5.87 -12.57
N GLY A 267 7.61 6.78 -12.63
CA GLY A 267 6.71 6.76 -13.79
C GLY A 267 5.41 7.55 -13.69
N GLY A 268 4.57 7.34 -14.70
CA GLY A 268 4.52 8.21 -15.87
C GLY A 268 5.08 7.43 -17.07
N HIS A 269 5.01 7.96 -18.29
CA HIS A 269 5.45 7.23 -19.50
C HIS A 269 6.44 8.00 -20.37
N SER A 270 6.72 9.25 -20.04
CA SER A 270 7.63 10.13 -20.77
C SER A 270 8.99 10.29 -20.04
N PRO A 271 10.09 10.59 -20.75
CA PRO A 271 11.45 10.60 -20.19
C PRO A 271 11.66 11.50 -18.96
N ASP A 272 10.87 12.56 -18.81
CA ASP A 272 10.87 13.48 -17.67
C ASP A 272 10.36 12.86 -16.35
N TRP A 273 9.80 11.65 -16.41
CA TRP A 273 9.47 10.85 -15.22
C TRP A 273 10.57 9.88 -14.81
N ALA A 274 11.57 9.65 -15.67
CA ALA A 274 12.59 8.64 -15.43
C ALA A 274 13.48 9.02 -14.23
N SER A 275 14.06 8.01 -13.59
CA SER A 275 15.05 8.22 -12.54
C SER A 275 16.22 9.05 -13.10
N PRO A 276 16.53 10.23 -12.53
CA PRO A 276 17.58 11.10 -13.07
C PRO A 276 19.00 10.58 -12.79
N LYS A 277 19.15 9.67 -11.81
CA LYS A 277 20.39 9.01 -11.43
C LYS A 277 20.13 7.60 -10.96
N ASP A 278 21.20 6.85 -10.76
CA ASP A 278 21.15 5.61 -9.97
C ASP A 278 20.78 5.97 -8.53
N GLN A 279 19.72 5.36 -8.00
CA GLN A 279 19.28 5.60 -6.63
C GLN A 279 18.47 4.44 -6.08
N ARG A 280 18.29 4.40 -4.76
CA ARG A 280 17.64 3.28 -4.06
C ARG A 280 16.51 3.72 -3.13
N ILE A 281 15.61 2.77 -2.89
CA ILE A 281 14.61 2.82 -1.83
C ILE A 281 14.65 1.49 -1.07
N TRP A 282 14.55 1.52 0.25
CA TRP A 282 14.50 0.32 1.08
C TRP A 282 13.16 0.20 1.79
N PHE A 283 12.68 -1.04 1.94
CA PHE A 283 11.43 -1.39 2.60
C PHE A 283 11.66 -2.41 3.72
N ALA A 284 11.15 -2.11 4.91
CA ALA A 284 11.29 -2.94 6.09
C ALA A 284 10.01 -2.92 6.94
N ASN A 285 9.99 -3.69 8.03
CA ASN A 285 8.91 -3.67 9.04
C ASN A 285 7.51 -3.89 8.42
N ILE A 286 7.41 -4.86 7.51
CA ILE A 286 6.15 -5.22 6.85
C ILE A 286 5.25 -5.90 7.89
N SER A 287 4.06 -5.35 8.09
CA SER A 287 3.09 -5.87 9.05
C SER A 287 1.69 -5.86 8.45
N GLY A 288 0.88 -6.86 8.82
CA GLY A 288 -0.52 -6.95 8.45
C GLY A 288 -1.35 -7.33 9.67
N ALA A 289 -2.52 -6.71 9.84
CA ALA A 289 -3.41 -6.98 10.97
C ALA A 289 -4.88 -6.92 10.52
N VAL A 290 -5.68 -7.82 11.10
CA VAL A 290 -7.13 -7.74 11.10
C VAL A 290 -7.53 -7.04 12.38
N VAL A 291 -8.27 -5.95 12.25
CA VAL A 291 -8.81 -5.17 13.36
C VAL A 291 -10.31 -5.39 13.42
N GLY A 292 -10.80 -5.78 14.59
CA GLY A 292 -12.22 -5.97 14.83
C GLY A 292 -12.93 -4.63 14.96
N PRO A 293 -14.26 -4.59 14.74
CA PRO A 293 -15.05 -3.40 15.06
C PRO A 293 -14.83 -3.04 16.54
N ILE A 294 -14.77 -1.75 16.83
CA ILE A 294 -14.82 -1.25 18.21
C ILE A 294 -16.14 -1.76 18.78
N GLY A 295 -16.09 -2.63 19.79
CA GLY A 295 -17.29 -3.14 20.44
C GLY A 295 -18.11 -1.96 20.96
N HIS A 296 -19.32 -1.80 20.42
CA HIS A 296 -20.37 -1.17 21.21
C HIS A 296 -20.74 -2.20 22.26
N ASP A 297 -20.19 -2.06 23.47
CA ASP A 297 -20.83 -2.69 24.62
C ASP A 297 -22.25 -2.13 24.66
N GLU A 298 -23.23 -2.99 24.40
CA GLU A 298 -24.64 -2.69 24.60
C GLU A 298 -24.82 -2.29 26.08
N VAL A 299 -25.32 -1.07 26.30
CA VAL A 299 -25.86 -0.61 27.58
C VAL A 299 -27.35 -0.90 27.60
#